data_AF-A0A928U567-F1
#
_entry.id   AF-A0A928U567-F1
#
_cell.length_a   1.000
_cell.length_b   1.000
_cell.length_c   1.000
_cell.angle_alpha   90.00
_cell.angle_beta   90.00
_cell.angle_gamma   90.00
#
_symmetry.space_group_name_H-M   'P 1'
#
loop_
_entity.id
_entity.type
_entity.pdbx_description
1 polymer ?
#
loop_
_entity_poly.entity_id
_entity_poly.type
_entity_poly.pdbx_seq_one_letter_code
_entity_poly.pdbx_strand_id
1 'polypeptide(L)'
;MSEQFEADYKISEAERAAARMKSYTGSAVLVFILYWFFFLPGLIVNFIYYREAQRMQQLAGHSLPGQGCLGFMLWLNVIVIGISIFGGVLLLIAAAGM
;
A
#
# COMPACT_ATOMS: atom_id res chain seq x y z
N MET A 1 12.22 -29.14 27.16
CA MET A 1 12.87 -27.97 26.50
C MET A 1 12.99 -28.14 24.99
N SER A 2 13.21 -29.36 24.47
CA SER A 2 13.18 -29.65 23.02
C SER A 2 11.77 -29.56 22.40
N GLU A 3 10.72 -30.01 23.08
CA GLU A 3 9.34 -29.99 22.55
C GLU A 3 8.76 -28.56 22.39
N GLN A 4 9.10 -27.64 23.30
CA GLN A 4 8.69 -26.23 23.19
C GLN A 4 9.39 -25.51 22.03
N PHE A 5 10.65 -25.85 21.75
CA PHE A 5 11.39 -25.30 20.62
C PHE A 5 10.86 -25.82 19.28
N GLU A 6 10.49 -27.10 19.21
CA GLU A 6 9.88 -27.67 17.99
C GLU A 6 8.48 -27.09 17.72
N ALA A 7 7.68 -26.86 18.76
CA ALA A 7 6.39 -26.20 18.63
C ALA A 7 6.54 -24.74 18.15
N ASP A 8 7.48 -23.99 18.73
CA ASP A 8 7.78 -22.60 18.32
C ASP A 8 8.29 -22.53 16.87
N TYR A 9 9.18 -23.45 16.47
CA TYR A 9 9.68 -23.57 15.10
C TYR A 9 8.57 -23.88 14.09
N LYS A 10 7.66 -24.81 14.39
CA LYS A 10 6.53 -25.14 13.49
C LYS A 10 5.53 -24.00 13.36
N ILE A 11 5.27 -23.26 14.43
CA ILE A 11 4.43 -22.06 14.39
C ILE A 11 5.09 -20.98 13.50
N SER A 12 6.40 -20.77 13.66
CA SER A 12 7.19 -19.82 12.85
C SER A 12 7.19 -20.18 11.36
N GLU A 13 7.32 -21.47 11.01
CA GLU A 13 7.21 -21.90 9.61
C GLU A 13 5.79 -21.75 9.05
N ALA A 14 4.76 -22.07 9.85
CA ALA A 14 3.37 -21.90 9.44
C ALA A 14 3.01 -20.42 9.19
N GLU A 15 3.48 -19.50 10.04
CA GLU A 15 3.32 -18.06 9.83
C GLU A 15 4.03 -17.57 8.57
N ARG A 16 5.25 -18.07 8.31
CA ARG A 16 5.99 -17.76 7.08
C ARG A 16 5.27 -18.30 5.84
N ALA A 17 4.71 -19.51 5.89
CA ALA A 17 3.94 -20.08 4.81
C ALA A 17 2.64 -19.30 4.54
N ALA A 18 1.95 -18.88 5.60
CA ALA A 18 0.75 -18.03 5.50
C ALA A 18 1.07 -16.65 4.91
N ALA A 19 2.21 -16.05 5.28
CA ALA A 19 2.68 -14.79 4.70
C ALA A 19 2.98 -14.92 3.19
N ARG A 20 3.56 -16.04 2.75
CA ARG A 20 3.85 -16.30 1.32
C ARG A 20 2.60 -16.47 0.46
N MET A 21 1.51 -16.97 1.03
CA MET A 21 0.23 -17.15 0.31
C MET A 21 -0.65 -15.90 0.31
N LYS A 22 -0.25 -14.83 1.00
CA LYS A 22 -1.02 -13.58 1.04
C LYS A 22 -0.91 -12.85 -0.30
N SER A 23 -2.06 -12.57 -0.93
CA SER A 23 -2.13 -11.77 -2.14
C SER A 23 -2.73 -10.39 -1.83
N TYR A 24 -2.05 -9.33 -2.30
CA TYR A 24 -2.50 -7.95 -2.14
C TYR A 24 -3.21 -7.42 -3.38
N THR A 25 -3.38 -8.23 -4.43
CA THR A 25 -4.09 -7.84 -5.65
C THR A 25 -5.54 -7.47 -5.36
N GLY A 26 -6.24 -8.24 -4.52
CA GLY A 26 -7.61 -7.93 -4.11
C GLY A 26 -7.70 -6.62 -3.32
N SER A 27 -6.73 -6.40 -2.41
CA SER A 27 -6.62 -5.13 -1.67
C SER A 27 -6.37 -3.94 -2.60
N ALA A 28 -5.55 -4.11 -3.64
CA ALA A 28 -5.29 -3.07 -4.64
C ALA A 28 -6.56 -2.69 -5.43
N VAL A 29 -7.38 -3.67 -5.81
CA VAL A 29 -8.67 -3.42 -6.47
C VAL A 29 -9.64 -2.70 -5.54
N LEU A 30 -9.71 -3.11 -4.27
CA LEU A 30 -10.56 -2.44 -3.27
C LEU A 30 -10.14 -0.99 -3.07
N VAL A 31 -8.83 -0.73 -2.97
CA VAL A 31 -8.25 0.61 -2.90
C VAL A 31 -8.60 1.44 -4.13
N PHE A 32 -8.53 0.84 -5.33
CA PHE A 32 -8.90 1.52 -6.57
C PHE A 32 -10.37 1.97 -6.57
N ILE A 33 -11.28 1.10 -6.15
CA ILE A 33 -12.70 1.44 -6.00
C ILE A 33 -12.87 2.53 -4.93
N LEU A 34 -12.14 2.44 -3.82
CA LEU A 34 -12.18 3.45 -2.76
C LEU A 34 -11.72 4.81 -3.26
N TYR A 35 -10.65 4.88 -4.06
CA TYR A 35 -10.22 6.14 -4.70
C TYR A 35 -11.30 6.76 -5.58
N TRP A 36 -12.12 5.93 -6.24
CA TRP A 36 -13.18 6.39 -7.13
C TRP A 36 -14.31 7.12 -6.37
N PHE A 37 -14.76 6.56 -5.25
CA PHE A 37 -15.86 7.15 -4.46
C PHE A 37 -15.36 8.14 -3.41
N PHE A 38 -14.22 7.84 -2.79
CA PHE A 38 -13.69 8.58 -1.67
C PHE A 38 -12.17 8.63 -1.72
N PHE A 39 -11.66 9.68 -2.36
CA PHE A 39 -10.24 9.90 -2.58
C PHE A 39 -9.39 9.81 -1.30
N LEU A 40 -9.81 10.48 -0.22
CA LEU A 40 -9.08 10.52 1.05
C LEU A 40 -8.97 9.15 1.74
N PRO A 41 -10.07 8.44 2.05
CA PRO A 41 -9.98 7.13 2.69
C PRO A 41 -9.33 6.09 1.75
N GLY A 42 -9.49 6.21 0.43
CA GLY A 42 -8.73 5.40 -0.52
C GLY A 42 -7.22 5.57 -0.36
N LEU A 43 -6.76 6.80 -0.17
CA LEU A 43 -5.34 7.09 0.06
C LEU A 43 -4.82 6.53 1.40
N ILE A 44 -5.62 6.64 2.46
CA ILE A 44 -5.28 6.08 3.78
C ILE A 44 -5.15 4.56 3.70
N VAL A 45 -6.17 3.89 3.13
CA VAL A 45 -6.20 2.43 3.02
C VAL A 45 -5.08 1.92 2.11
N ASN A 46 -4.78 2.63 1.01
CA ASN A 46 -3.64 2.32 0.16
C ASN A 46 -2.33 2.36 0.94
N PHE A 47 -2.10 3.42 1.72
CA PHE A 47 -0.88 3.57 2.51
C PHE A 47 -0.73 2.46 3.56
N ILE A 48 -1.82 2.09 4.23
CA ILE A 48 -1.82 0.99 5.22
C ILE A 48 -1.45 -0.33 4.53
N TYR A 49 -2.14 -0.69 3.44
CA TYR A 49 -1.85 -1.94 2.73
C TYR A 49 -0.46 -1.97 2.09
N TYR A 50 0.04 -0.82 1.64
CA TYR A 50 1.39 -0.73 1.12
C TYR A 50 2.45 -0.99 2.21
N ARG A 51 2.29 -0.39 3.41
CA ARG A 51 3.17 -0.68 4.56
C ARG A 51 3.07 -2.14 5.01
N GLU A 52 1.85 -2.68 5.07
CA GLU A 52 1.59 -4.08 5.43
C GLU A 52 2.29 -5.03 4.44
N ALA A 53 2.13 -4.79 3.14
CA ALA A 53 2.76 -5.57 2.09
C ALA A 53 4.29 -5.49 2.15
N GLN A 54 4.85 -4.31 2.43
CA GLN A 54 6.30 -4.14 2.58
C GLN A 54 6.85 -4.89 3.81
N ARG A 55 6.13 -4.88 4.94
CA ARG A 55 6.51 -5.65 6.13
C ARG A 55 6.42 -7.16 5.85
N MET A 56 5.34 -7.60 5.20
CA MET A 56 5.19 -9.01 4.82
C MET A 56 6.22 -9.45 3.78
N GLN A 57 6.67 -8.57 2.89
CA GLN A 57 7.76 -8.84 1.96
C GLN A 57 9.08 -9.12 2.69
N GLN A 58 9.39 -8.32 3.71
CA GLN A 58 10.58 -8.54 4.53
C GLN A 58 10.52 -9.87 5.29
N LEU A 59 9.32 -10.28 5.73
CA LEU A 59 9.10 -11.55 6.41
C LEU A 59 9.11 -12.76 5.46
N ALA A 60 8.54 -12.61 4.25
CA ALA A 60 8.41 -13.68 3.26
C ALA A 60 9.71 -13.91 2.46
N GLY A 61 10.56 -12.90 2.35
CA GLY A 61 11.84 -12.97 1.62
C GLY A 61 11.74 -12.87 0.10
N HIS A 62 10.54 -12.65 -0.45
CA HIS A 62 10.30 -12.42 -1.88
C HIS A 62 9.20 -11.37 -2.07
N SER A 63 9.09 -10.76 -3.27
CA SER A 63 8.03 -9.77 -3.54
C SER A 63 6.64 -10.42 -3.49
N LEU A 64 5.69 -9.77 -2.81
CA LEU A 64 4.31 -10.24 -2.78
C LEU A 64 3.51 -9.70 -3.98
N PRO A 65 2.62 -10.52 -4.55
CA PRO A 65 1.78 -10.11 -5.66
C PRO A 65 0.83 -8.97 -5.22
N GLY A 66 0.76 -7.92 -6.04
CA GLY A 66 -0.08 -6.74 -5.81
C GLY A 66 0.63 -5.56 -5.15
N GLN A 67 1.81 -5.76 -4.54
CA GLN A 67 2.56 -4.67 -3.88
C GLN A 67 2.95 -3.54 -4.84
N GLY A 68 3.44 -3.88 -6.04
CA GLY A 68 3.81 -2.90 -7.06
C GLY A 68 2.61 -2.09 -7.54
N CYS A 69 1.42 -2.70 -7.61
CA CYS A 69 0.19 -2.02 -8.01
C CYS A 69 -0.25 -1.00 -6.95
N LEU A 70 -0.24 -1.38 -5.67
CA LEU A 70 -0.51 -0.46 -4.54
C LEU A 70 0.45 0.73 -4.55
N GLY A 71 1.75 0.47 -4.69
CA GLY A 71 2.77 1.52 -4.74
C GLY A 71 2.60 2.47 -5.92
N PHE A 72 2.36 1.93 -7.11
CA PHE A 72 2.13 2.73 -8.31
C PHE A 72 0.86 3.58 -8.21
N MET A 73 -0.24 3.02 -7.71
CA MET A 73 -1.48 3.78 -7.45
C MET A 73 -1.26 4.90 -6.43
N LEU A 74 -0.52 4.64 -5.36
CA LEU A 74 -0.24 5.66 -4.35
C LEU A 74 0.54 6.82 -4.97
N TRP A 75 1.61 6.49 -5.72
CA TRP A 75 2.48 7.46 -6.37
C TRP A 75 1.76 8.32 -7.42
N LEU A 76 0.96 7.69 -8.28
CA LEU A 76 0.12 8.40 -9.26
C LEU A 76 -0.82 9.39 -8.58
N ASN A 77 -1.53 8.97 -7.53
CA ASN A 77 -2.46 9.84 -6.83
C ASN A 77 -1.74 11.01 -6.15
N VAL A 78 -0.57 10.79 -5.56
CA VAL A 78 0.23 11.87 -4.94
C VAL A 78 0.67 12.90 -5.99
N ILE A 79 1.10 12.46 -7.18
CA ILE A 79 1.47 13.37 -8.26
C ILE A 79 0.28 14.19 -8.75
N VAL A 80 -0.88 13.55 -8.95
CA VAL A 80 -2.09 14.25 -9.39
C VAL A 80 -2.46 15.35 -8.40
N ILE A 81 -2.48 15.06 -7.08
CA ILE A 81 -2.72 16.07 -6.05
C ILE A 81 -1.68 17.19 -6.14
N GLY A 82 -0.40 16.85 -6.23
CA GLY A 82 0.69 17.82 -6.26
C GLY A 82 0.57 18.78 -7.45
N ILE A 83 0.27 18.25 -8.63
CA ILE A 83 0.04 19.04 -9.85
C ILE A 83 -1.21 19.90 -9.70
N SER A 84 -2.32 19.36 -9.19
CA SER A 84 -3.56 20.13 -9.00
C SER A 84 -3.38 21.29 -8.02
N ILE A 85 -2.67 21.07 -6.91
CA ILE A 85 -2.36 22.14 -5.93
C ILE A 85 -1.42 23.16 -6.57
N PHE A 86 -0.33 22.72 -7.19
CA PHE A 86 0.65 23.63 -7.80
C PHE A 86 0.04 24.47 -8.92
N GLY A 87 -0.72 23.84 -9.81
CA GLY A 87 -1.46 24.52 -10.88
C GLY A 87 -2.52 25.49 -10.33
N GLY A 88 -3.25 25.09 -9.29
CA GLY A 88 -4.23 25.95 -8.61
C GLY A 88 -3.57 27.18 -7.97
N VAL A 89 -2.43 27.00 -7.29
CA VAL A 89 -1.66 28.11 -6.69
C VAL A 89 -1.11 29.05 -7.77
N LEU A 90 -0.52 28.52 -8.85
CA LEU A 90 -0.05 29.34 -9.97
C LEU A 90 -1.19 30.14 -10.61
N LEU A 91 -2.35 29.51 -10.80
CA LEU A 91 -3.52 30.16 -11.37
C LEU A 91 -4.05 31.27 -10.45
N LEU A 92 -4.06 31.06 -9.12
CA LEU A 92 -4.43 32.09 -8.16
C LEU A 92 -3.43 33.26 -8.14
N ILE A 93 -2.13 33.00 -8.21
CA ILE A 93 -1.11 34.06 -8.29
C ILE A 93 -1.27 34.86 -9.58
N ALA A 94 -1.47 34.20 -10.71
CA ALA A 94 -1.71 34.86 -11.99
C ALA A 94 -2.99 35.70 -11.96
N ALA A 95 -4.07 35.19 -11.36
CA ALA A 95 -5.34 35.90 -11.22
C ALA A 95 -5.30 37.06 -10.21
N ALA A 96 -4.42 37.02 -9.21
CA ALA A 96 -4.24 38.09 -8.22
C ALA A 96 -3.24 39.17 -8.66
N GLY A 97 -2.37 38.86 -9.62
CA GLY A 97 -1.38 39.77 -10.19
C GLY A 97 -1.81 40.45 -11.49
N MET A 98 -2.92 40.03 -12.10
CA MET A 98 -3.67 40.76 -13.13
C MET A 98 -4.70 41.68 -12.47
#